data_AF-A0A9E4HLB8-F1
#
_entry.id   AF-A0A9E4HLB8-F1
#
_cell.length_a   1.000
_cell.length_b   1.000
_cell.length_c   1.000
_cell.angle_alpha   90.00
_cell.angle_beta   90.00
_cell.angle_gamma   90.00
#
_symmetry.space_group_name_H-M   'P 1'
#
loop_
_entity.id
_entity.type
_entity.pdbx_description
1 polymer ?
#
loop_
_entity_poly.entity_id
_entity_poly.type
_entity_poly.pdbx_seq_one_letter_code
_entity_poly.pdbx_strand_id
1 'polypeptide(L)'
;MLGKTGTLTKPETAFSPAAIPGFALWLVGNKSPVTMNGSNVSQCNDISGNGNHATQGTATKQPPLGMISGLPAIDFTGDNLDVLSIAATTSINNIWTGGAYISLVVNFDQVKDPAEFERFLHKDSASSDGWFL
;
A
#
# COMPACT_ATOMS: atom_id res chain seq x y z
N MET A 1 -8.86 -15.37 50.21
CA MET A 1 -8.63 -14.65 48.94
C MET A 1 -7.38 -15.26 48.29
N LEU A 2 -7.53 -16.19 47.33
CA LEU A 2 -6.38 -16.79 46.65
C LEU A 2 -6.04 -15.95 45.40
N GLY A 3 -4.92 -15.22 45.46
CA GLY A 3 -4.33 -14.59 44.29
C GLY A 3 -3.66 -15.64 43.41
N LYS A 4 -4.24 -15.94 42.25
CA LYS A 4 -3.51 -16.60 41.16
C LYS A 4 -2.84 -15.53 40.31
N THR A 5 -1.56 -15.28 40.58
CA THR A 5 -0.68 -14.54 39.67
C THR A 5 -0.26 -15.47 38.54
N GLY A 6 -1.12 -15.60 37.52
CA GLY A 6 -0.71 -16.16 36.25
C GLY A 6 0.04 -15.09 35.47
N THR A 7 1.32 -15.33 35.16
CA THR A 7 2.01 -14.52 34.16
C THR A 7 1.34 -14.78 32.82
N LEU A 8 0.62 -13.80 32.28
CA LEU A 8 0.11 -13.85 30.92
C LEU A 8 1.30 -13.74 29.98
N THR A 9 1.96 -14.85 29.65
CA THR A 9 2.88 -14.88 28.52
C THR A 9 2.01 -14.87 27.26
N LYS A 10 1.83 -13.70 26.64
CA LYS A 10 1.19 -13.54 25.33
C LYS A 10 1.94 -14.43 24.32
N PRO A 11 1.47 -15.64 23.97
CA PRO A 11 2.12 -16.44 22.95
C PRO A 11 1.46 -16.04 21.66
N GLU A 12 1.72 -14.80 21.23
CA GLU A 12 1.17 -14.31 19.99
C GLU A 12 2.34 -14.14 19.06
N THR A 13 2.50 -15.13 18.19
CA THR A 13 3.14 -14.92 16.89
C THR A 13 2.65 -13.57 16.39
N ALA A 14 3.56 -12.60 16.24
CA ALA A 14 3.18 -11.28 15.77
C ALA A 14 2.37 -11.43 14.48
N PHE A 15 1.24 -10.73 14.37
CA PHE A 15 0.41 -10.78 13.17
C PHE A 15 1.31 -10.58 11.94
N SER A 16 1.39 -11.62 11.11
CA SER A 16 2.05 -11.56 9.81
C SER A 16 0.96 -11.65 8.75
N PRO A 17 0.82 -10.63 7.91
CA PRO A 17 -0.07 -10.65 6.76
C PRO A 17 0.20 -11.82 5.81
N ALA A 18 1.44 -12.32 5.77
CA ALA A 18 1.82 -13.51 5.03
C ALA A 18 1.10 -14.79 5.54
N ALA A 19 0.49 -14.75 6.73
CA ALA A 19 -0.35 -15.85 7.23
C ALA A 19 -1.74 -15.89 6.58
N ILE A 20 -2.12 -14.88 5.78
CA ILE A 20 -3.39 -14.85 5.05
C ILE A 20 -3.24 -15.70 3.77
N PRO A 21 -4.07 -16.73 3.54
CA PRO A 21 -4.05 -17.47 2.29
C PRO A 21 -4.30 -16.55 1.09
N GLY A 22 -3.51 -16.71 0.02
CA GLY A 22 -3.62 -15.84 -1.16
C GLY A 22 -3.01 -14.45 -0.99
N PHE A 23 -2.15 -14.26 0.02
CA PHE A 23 -1.43 -13.01 0.23
C PHE A 23 -0.54 -12.63 -0.96
N ALA A 24 -0.91 -11.56 -1.66
CA ALA A 24 -0.27 -11.17 -2.91
C ALA A 24 0.65 -9.95 -2.79
N LEU A 25 0.40 -9.06 -1.83
CA LEU A 25 1.05 -7.74 -1.78
C LEU A 25 1.19 -7.21 -0.36
N TRP A 26 2.35 -6.62 -0.06
CA TRP A 26 2.58 -5.88 1.17
C TRP A 26 3.45 -4.65 0.93
N LEU A 27 2.83 -3.48 0.97
CA LEU A 27 3.49 -2.18 0.88
C LEU A 27 3.25 -1.41 2.17
N VAL A 28 4.33 -0.98 2.82
CA VAL A 28 4.24 -0.26 4.09
C VAL A 28 5.17 0.94 4.05
N GLY A 29 4.62 2.14 4.13
CA GLY A 29 5.37 3.39 3.96
C GLY A 29 6.61 3.52 4.84
N ASN A 30 6.57 3.02 6.09
CA ASN A 30 7.69 3.10 7.02
C ASN A 30 8.56 1.84 7.10
N LYS A 31 8.30 0.79 6.31
CA LYS A 31 9.04 -0.49 6.36
C LYS A 31 9.48 -1.02 5.00
N SER A 32 8.69 -0.82 3.96
CA SER A 32 9.06 -1.18 2.60
C SER A 32 10.27 -0.35 2.17
N PRO A 33 11.36 -0.98 1.71
CA PRO A 33 12.45 -0.24 1.08
C PRO A 33 11.92 0.55 -0.11
N VAL A 34 12.39 1.78 -0.28
CA VAL A 34 12.05 2.64 -1.41
C VAL A 34 13.29 2.93 -2.25
N THR A 35 13.11 3.02 -3.57
CA THR A 35 14.13 3.57 -4.48
C THR A 35 13.77 5.02 -4.76
N MET A 36 14.74 5.91 -4.61
CA MET A 36 14.58 7.34 -4.81
C MET A 36 15.11 7.77 -6.17
N ASN A 37 14.49 8.79 -6.76
CA ASN A 37 14.98 9.58 -7.88
C ASN A 37 14.94 11.05 -7.46
N GLY A 38 16.08 11.56 -6.97
CA GLY A 38 16.11 12.83 -6.25
C GLY A 38 15.31 12.74 -4.95
N SER A 39 14.34 13.63 -4.77
CA SER A 39 13.45 13.65 -3.60
C SER A 39 12.17 12.80 -3.77
N ASN A 40 11.97 12.21 -4.95
CA ASN A 40 10.77 11.46 -5.28
C ASN A 40 11.02 9.95 -5.26
N VAL A 41 9.96 9.19 -4.99
CA VAL A 41 9.98 7.73 -4.93
C VAL A 41 9.71 7.16 -6.33
N SER A 42 10.69 6.46 -6.90
CA SER A 42 10.54 5.75 -8.18
C SER A 42 10.04 4.32 -8.01
N GLN A 43 10.25 3.71 -6.84
CA GLN A 43 9.79 2.37 -6.52
C GLN A 43 9.56 2.19 -5.01
N CYS A 44 8.49 1.48 -4.64
CA CYS A 44 8.26 0.96 -3.31
C CYS A 44 8.30 -0.57 -3.35
N ASN A 45 9.20 -1.17 -2.58
CA ASN A 45 9.40 -2.61 -2.60
C ASN A 45 8.27 -3.33 -1.86
N ASP A 46 7.64 -4.25 -2.57
CA ASP A 46 6.81 -5.29 -1.99
C ASP A 46 7.63 -6.21 -1.08
N ILE A 47 7.23 -6.29 0.19
CA ILE A 47 7.84 -7.16 1.19
C ILE A 47 6.98 -8.40 1.50
N SER A 48 6.02 -8.72 0.63
CA SER A 48 5.27 -10.00 0.69
C SER A 48 6.09 -11.21 0.27
N GLY A 49 7.15 -10.99 -0.51
CA GLY A 49 7.95 -12.04 -1.15
C GLY A 49 7.51 -12.40 -2.58
N ASN A 50 6.44 -11.80 -3.10
CA ASN A 50 5.94 -12.07 -4.45
C ASN A 50 6.57 -11.17 -5.54
N GLY A 51 7.36 -10.16 -5.16
CA GLY A 51 8.04 -9.29 -6.12
C GLY A 51 7.12 -8.29 -6.83
N ASN A 52 5.93 -8.02 -6.28
CA ASN A 52 4.94 -7.11 -6.86
C ASN A 52 5.26 -5.64 -6.50
N HIS A 53 6.48 -5.19 -6.82
CA HIS A 53 6.94 -3.85 -6.49
C HIS A 53 6.09 -2.78 -7.20
N ALA A 54 5.72 -1.72 -6.46
CA ALA A 54 5.02 -0.59 -7.03
C ALA A 54 6.06 0.38 -7.61
N THR A 55 5.89 0.81 -8.86
CA THR A 55 6.89 1.58 -9.61
C THR A 55 6.28 2.76 -10.35
N GLN A 56 7.11 3.75 -10.67
CA GLN A 56 6.77 4.84 -11.58
C GLN A 56 7.99 5.25 -12.40
N GLY A 57 7.95 4.98 -13.71
CA GLY A 57 9.04 5.31 -14.62
C GLY A 57 9.10 6.78 -15.05
N THR A 58 7.99 7.51 -14.97
CA THR A 58 7.92 8.91 -15.40
C THR A 58 8.25 9.83 -14.22
N ALA A 59 9.40 10.53 -14.29
CA ALA A 59 9.89 11.35 -13.18
C ALA A 59 8.88 12.39 -12.66
N THR A 60 8.11 13.02 -13.56
CA THR A 60 7.10 14.03 -13.20
C THR A 60 5.82 13.46 -12.57
N LYS A 61 5.71 12.13 -12.44
CA LYS A 61 4.58 11.43 -11.80
C LYS A 61 5.00 10.68 -10.54
N GLN A 62 6.27 10.78 -10.15
CA GLN A 62 6.80 10.10 -8.97
C GLN A 62 6.41 10.87 -7.72
N PRO A 63 5.72 10.25 -6.74
CA PRO A 63 5.35 10.92 -5.50
C PRO A 63 6.60 11.27 -4.67
N PRO A 64 6.62 12.39 -3.94
CA PRO A 64 7.66 12.67 -2.96
C PRO A 64 7.60 11.69 -1.77
N LEU A 65 8.74 11.55 -1.08
CA LEU A 65 8.76 10.92 0.24
C LEU A 65 8.35 11.96 1.30
N GLY A 66 7.26 11.68 2.00
CA GLY A 66 6.72 12.51 3.08
C GLY A 66 6.84 11.86 4.46
N MET A 67 6.14 12.45 5.42
CA MET A 67 6.11 11.99 6.81
C MET A 67 4.69 12.12 7.38
N ILE A 68 4.20 11.06 8.04
CA ILE A 68 2.96 11.10 8.80
C ILE A 68 3.30 10.77 10.26
N SER A 69 3.00 11.69 11.17
CA SER A 69 3.28 11.53 12.61
C SER A 69 4.74 11.12 12.92
N GLY A 70 5.70 11.63 12.14
CA GLY A 70 7.14 11.34 12.29
C GLY A 70 7.59 10.01 11.70
N LEU A 71 6.73 9.29 10.99
CA LEU A 71 7.07 8.06 10.25
C LEU A 71 7.12 8.34 8.74
N PRO A 72 8.05 7.72 8.00
CA PRO A 72 8.08 7.81 6.55
C PRO A 72 6.75 7.38 5.93
N ALA A 73 6.29 8.17 4.98
CA ALA A 73 5.09 7.91 4.20
C ALA A 73 5.34 8.30 2.73
N ILE A 74 4.65 7.66 1.80
CA ILE A 74 4.66 8.12 0.40
C ILE A 74 3.54 9.13 0.28
N ASP A 75 3.87 10.32 -0.21
CA ASP A 75 2.97 11.45 -0.28
C ASP A 75 2.43 11.58 -1.71
N PHE A 76 1.11 11.45 -1.86
CA PHE A 76 0.40 11.52 -3.15
C PHE A 76 -0.38 12.83 -3.31
N THR A 77 -0.05 13.86 -2.51
CA THR A 77 -0.79 15.15 -2.50
C THR A 77 -0.35 16.16 -3.55
N GLY A 78 0.56 15.79 -4.47
CA GLY A 78 1.06 16.64 -5.55
C GLY A 78 0.00 16.99 -6.61
N ASP A 79 0.42 17.22 -7.86
CA ASP A 79 -0.38 17.81 -8.93
C ASP A 79 -1.47 16.86 -9.51
N ASN A 80 -2.03 15.96 -8.71
CA ASN A 80 -3.02 14.93 -9.08
C ASN A 80 -2.53 13.90 -10.13
N LEU A 81 -1.22 13.86 -10.41
CA LEU A 81 -0.58 12.94 -11.34
C LEU A 81 0.36 11.93 -10.67
N ASP A 82 0.58 12.08 -9.36
CA ASP A 82 1.41 11.17 -8.58
C ASP A 82 0.78 9.79 -8.51
N VAL A 83 1.53 8.76 -8.93
CA VAL A 83 1.04 7.38 -8.93
C VAL A 83 2.20 6.40 -8.88
N LEU A 84 2.01 5.31 -8.11
CA LEU A 84 2.83 4.11 -8.21
C LEU A 84 1.94 2.96 -8.68
N SER A 85 2.34 2.28 -9.76
CA SER A 85 1.57 1.15 -10.29
C SER A 85 2.29 -0.16 -10.06
N ILE A 86 1.50 -1.22 -9.91
CA ILE A 86 1.98 -2.59 -9.81
C ILE A 86 1.69 -3.28 -11.14
N ALA A 87 2.68 -3.97 -11.69
CA ALA A 87 2.48 -4.75 -12.90
C ALA A 87 1.45 -5.87 -12.68
N ALA A 88 0.67 -6.17 -13.72
CA ALA A 88 -0.25 -7.31 -13.69
C ALA A 88 0.53 -8.63 -13.67
N THR A 89 0.73 -9.19 -12.48
CA THR A 89 1.34 -10.52 -12.29
C THR A 89 0.28 -11.58 -12.03
N THR A 90 0.64 -12.86 -12.11
CA THR A 90 -0.27 -13.96 -11.76
C THR A 90 -0.79 -13.84 -10.33
N SER A 91 0.05 -13.47 -9.36
CA SER A 91 -0.36 -13.25 -7.96
C SER A 91 -1.34 -12.09 -7.81
N ILE A 92 -1.20 -11.01 -8.60
CA ILE A 92 -2.10 -9.86 -8.56
C ILE A 92 -3.41 -10.15 -9.30
N ASN A 93 -3.36 -10.82 -10.45
CA ASN A 93 -4.55 -11.14 -11.24
C ASN A 93 -5.48 -12.13 -10.53
N ASN A 94 -4.91 -13.05 -9.75
CA ASN A 94 -5.67 -14.11 -9.09
C ASN A 94 -6.34 -13.68 -7.77
N ILE A 95 -6.09 -12.47 -7.25
CA ILE A 95 -6.68 -12.03 -5.97
C ILE A 95 -8.22 -12.03 -6.00
N TRP A 96 -8.82 -11.92 -7.19
CA TRP A 96 -10.27 -11.84 -7.37
C TRP A 96 -10.95 -13.17 -7.68
N THR A 97 -10.19 -14.24 -7.97
CA THR A 97 -10.75 -15.53 -8.43
C THR A 97 -11.60 -16.24 -7.37
N GLY A 98 -11.45 -15.89 -6.09
CA GLY A 98 -12.27 -16.37 -4.97
C GLY A 98 -12.82 -15.27 -4.06
N GLY A 99 -12.75 -14.01 -4.51
CA GLY A 99 -12.95 -12.81 -3.66
C GLY A 99 -11.63 -12.33 -3.04
N ALA A 100 -11.41 -11.01 -3.07
CA ALA A 100 -10.22 -10.38 -2.53
C ALA A 100 -10.52 -9.60 -1.25
N TYR A 101 -9.53 -9.50 -0.37
CA TYR A 101 -9.51 -8.54 0.72
C TYR A 101 -8.41 -7.51 0.47
N ILE A 102 -8.74 -6.24 0.64
CA ILE A 102 -7.80 -5.14 0.57
C ILE A 102 -7.90 -4.38 1.89
N SER A 103 -6.75 -4.11 2.51
CA SER A 103 -6.65 -3.26 3.70
C SER A 103 -5.72 -2.10 3.38
N LEU A 104 -6.19 -0.88 3.62
CA LEU A 104 -5.48 0.35 3.32
C LEU A 104 -5.48 1.22 4.58
N VAL A 105 -4.32 1.78 4.89
CA VAL A 105 -4.17 2.82 5.93
C VAL A 105 -3.65 4.04 5.23
N VAL A 106 -4.50 5.06 5.12
CA VAL A 106 -4.21 6.32 4.43
C VAL A 106 -4.55 7.49 5.34
N ASN A 107 -3.79 8.57 5.22
CA ASN A 107 -4.09 9.85 5.87
C ASN A 107 -4.51 10.85 4.80
N PHE A 108 -5.60 11.57 5.05
CA PHE A 108 -6.14 12.57 4.15
C PHE A 108 -5.89 13.96 4.72
N ASP A 109 -5.22 14.83 3.95
CA ASP A 109 -4.85 16.16 4.43
C ASP A 109 -6.08 17.10 4.50
N GLN A 110 -6.98 17.02 3.52
CA GLN A 110 -8.40 17.41 3.51
C GLN A 110 -9.04 16.80 2.25
N VAL A 111 -10.33 16.44 2.26
CA VAL A 111 -11.07 16.20 1.01
C VAL A 111 -11.27 17.55 0.35
N LYS A 112 -10.41 17.92 -0.61
CA LYS A 112 -10.48 19.22 -1.30
C LYS A 112 -11.74 19.34 -2.17
N ASP A 113 -12.26 18.21 -2.65
CA ASP A 113 -13.53 18.09 -3.36
C ASP A 113 -14.21 16.75 -3.01
N PRO A 114 -15.49 16.75 -2.56
CA PRO A 114 -16.26 15.51 -2.35
C PRO A 114 -16.28 14.56 -3.56
N ALA A 115 -16.11 15.08 -4.78
CA ALA A 115 -16.02 14.29 -6.00
C ALA A 115 -14.70 13.49 -6.14
N GLU A 116 -13.65 13.85 -5.41
CA GLU A 116 -12.37 13.12 -5.42
C GLU A 116 -12.40 11.86 -4.54
N PHE A 117 -13.33 11.75 -3.60
CA PHE A 117 -13.45 10.55 -2.75
C PHE A 117 -13.95 9.31 -3.53
N GLU A 118 -14.65 9.52 -4.64
CA GLU A 118 -15.14 8.46 -5.54
C GLU A 118 -14.01 7.77 -6.36
N ARG A 119 -12.78 8.29 -6.33
CA ARG A 119 -11.64 7.71 -7.07
C ARG A 119 -10.88 6.61 -6.32
N PHE A 120 -11.21 6.32 -5.07
CA PHE A 120 -10.41 5.40 -4.25
C PHE A 120 -10.61 3.91 -4.61
N LEU A 121 -11.70 3.55 -5.28
CA LEU A 121 -11.98 2.19 -5.79
C LEU A 121 -12.80 2.26 -7.10
N HIS A 122 -12.34 3.02 -8.10
CA HIS A 122 -13.02 3.04 -9.39
C HIS A 122 -12.29 2.14 -10.39
N LYS A 123 -12.98 1.08 -10.86
CA LYS A 123 -12.62 0.46 -12.13
C LYS A 123 -12.99 1.47 -13.21
N ASP A 124 -12.00 2.17 -13.77
CA ASP A 124 -12.24 2.95 -14.97
C ASP A 124 -12.77 2.00 -16.05
N SER A 125 -13.98 2.28 -16.52
CA SER A 125 -14.62 1.54 -17.60
C SER A 125 -14.21 2.09 -18.97
N ALA A 126 -13.35 3.12 -19.00
CA ALA A 126 -12.98 3.87 -20.19
C ALA A 126 -11.51 3.73 -20.63
N SER A 127 -10.65 3.03 -19.89
CA SER A 127 -9.27 2.76 -20.34
C SER A 127 -8.86 1.31 -20.06
N SER A 128 -8.07 0.75 -20.96
CA SER A 128 -7.47 -0.58 -20.92
C SER A 128 -6.42 -0.74 -19.81
N ASP A 129 -6.28 0.24 -18.94
CA ASP A 129 -5.10 0.42 -18.12
C ASP A 129 -5.46 0.00 -16.70
N GLY A 130 -4.78 -1.04 -16.23
CA GLY A 130 -5.14 -1.81 -15.03
C GLY A 130 -5.13 -1.02 -13.71
N TRP A 131 -5.29 -1.76 -12.62
CA TRP A 131 -5.42 -1.23 -11.26
C TRP A 131 -4.32 -0.22 -10.89
N PHE A 132 -4.72 0.98 -10.45
CA PHE A 132 -3.83 1.99 -9.90
C PHE A 132 -4.05 2.12 -8.39
N LEU A 133 -2.94 2.19 -7.65
CA LEU A 133 -2.87 2.52 -6.23
C LEU A 133 -2.73 4.03 -6.05
#